data_AF-A0A4Y9ZXC8-F1
#
_entry.id   AF-A0A4Y9ZXC8-F1
#
_cell.length_a   1.000
_cell.length_b   1.000
_cell.length_c   1.000
_cell.angle_alpha   90.00
_cell.angle_beta   90.00
_cell.angle_gamma   90.00
#
_symmetry.space_group_name_H-M   'P 1'
#
loop_
_entity.id
_entity.type
_entity.pdbx_description
1 polymer ?
#
loop_
_entity_poly.entity_id
_entity_poly.type
_entity_poly.pdbx_seq_one_letter_code
_entity_poly.pdbx_strand_id
1 'polypeptide(L)'
;MAGHAARLARLFTPEYACRINAQIVHPAQFHLVKPNELESALSRPLHVAAYEPHRPATYFAATLSFGIIRGHPFMDGNKRTAFFLANEYLRAQGLPGLLDQGEIGATYEGLVDIADRHIGAAAGRLGVEELDGIVELDGIVESPTELKS
;
A
#
# COMPACT_ATOMS: atom_id res chain seq x y z
N MET A 1 -8.38 8.75 -14.78
CA MET A 1 -7.97 8.00 -13.56
C MET A 1 -7.96 8.87 -12.29
N ALA A 2 -7.46 10.12 -12.32
CA ALA A 2 -7.43 11.01 -11.14
C ALA A 2 -8.79 11.24 -10.42
N GLY A 3 -9.90 11.31 -11.18
CA GLY A 3 -11.25 11.49 -10.59
C GLY A 3 -11.78 10.30 -9.79
N HIS A 4 -11.27 9.09 -10.05
CA HIS A 4 -11.64 7.88 -9.31
C HIS A 4 -10.89 7.85 -7.97
N ALA A 5 -9.58 8.12 -8.00
CA ALA A 5 -8.75 8.26 -6.81
C ALA A 5 -9.27 9.34 -5.84
N ALA A 6 -9.71 10.50 -6.34
CA ALA A 6 -10.27 11.57 -5.52
C ALA A 6 -11.61 11.20 -4.85
N ARG A 7 -12.45 10.38 -5.51
CA ARG A 7 -13.74 9.93 -4.96
C ARG A 7 -13.55 8.85 -3.90
N LEU A 8 -12.55 7.98 -4.08
CA LEU A 8 -12.21 6.92 -3.14
C LEU A 8 -11.43 7.43 -1.93
N ALA A 9 -10.57 8.45 -2.10
CA ALA A 9 -9.91 9.13 -0.98
C ALA A 9 -10.92 9.70 0.04
N ARG A 10 -12.14 10.04 -0.39
CA ARG A 10 -13.24 10.46 0.50
C ARG A 10 -13.85 9.32 1.34
N LEU A 11 -13.57 8.06 1.01
CA LEU A 11 -14.01 6.90 1.81
C LEU A 11 -13.03 6.61 2.95
N PHE A 12 -11.75 6.92 2.78
CA PHE A 12 -10.70 6.67 3.76
C PHE A 12 -10.55 7.86 4.73
N THR A 13 -11.62 8.13 5.50
CA THR A 13 -11.61 9.17 6.53
C THR A 13 -11.02 8.67 7.86
N PRO A 14 -10.60 9.56 8.76
CA PRO A 14 -10.18 9.19 10.12
C PRO A 14 -11.25 8.38 10.86
N GLU A 15 -12.53 8.74 10.71
CA GLU A 15 -13.65 8.00 11.32
C GLU A 15 -13.76 6.58 10.78
N TYR A 16 -13.62 6.39 9.47
CA TYR A 16 -13.62 5.06 8.87
C TYR A 16 -12.45 4.22 9.39
N ALA A 17 -11.24 4.76 9.39
CA ALA A 17 -10.06 4.08 9.91
C ALA A 17 -10.20 3.70 11.39
N CYS A 18 -10.78 4.58 12.22
CA CYS A 18 -11.05 4.28 13.63
C CYS A 18 -12.06 3.15 13.79
N ARG A 19 -13.14 3.13 13.01
CA ARG A 19 -14.15 2.05 13.04
C ARG A 19 -13.54 0.71 12.66
N ILE A 20 -12.69 0.69 11.64
CA ILE A 20 -11.96 -0.52 11.22
C ILE A 20 -11.01 -0.98 12.33
N ASN A 21 -10.21 -0.07 12.90
CA ASN A 21 -9.32 -0.42 14.00
C ASN A 21 -10.10 -1.01 15.18
N ALA A 22 -11.25 -0.43 15.53
CA ALA A 22 -12.12 -0.94 16.60
C ALA A 22 -12.62 -2.37 16.35
N GLN A 23 -12.92 -2.73 15.12
CA GLN A 23 -13.27 -4.11 14.76
C GLN A 23 -12.05 -5.04 14.84
N ILE A 24 -10.88 -4.56 14.41
CA ILE A 24 -9.63 -5.34 14.37
C ILE A 24 -9.08 -5.68 15.76
N VAL A 25 -9.23 -4.77 16.72
CA VAL A 25 -8.69 -4.96 18.08
C VAL A 25 -9.70 -5.59 19.04
N HIS A 26 -10.96 -5.80 18.61
CA HIS A 26 -11.97 -6.44 19.43
C HIS A 26 -11.49 -7.81 19.96
N PRO A 27 -11.71 -8.14 21.25
CA PRO A 27 -12.59 -7.45 22.22
C PRO A 27 -11.97 -6.27 22.96
N ALA A 28 -10.70 -5.92 22.69
CA ALA A 28 -10.09 -4.75 23.30
C ALA A 28 -10.76 -3.45 22.81
N GLN A 29 -10.67 -2.39 23.63
CA GLN A 29 -11.13 -1.07 23.25
C GLN A 29 -10.10 -0.40 22.33
N PHE A 30 -10.58 0.19 21.22
CA PHE A 30 -9.71 1.00 20.37
C PHE A 30 -9.35 2.32 21.05
N HIS A 31 -8.14 2.81 20.78
CA HIS A 31 -7.72 4.13 21.24
C HIS A 31 -6.83 4.80 20.18
N LEU A 32 -7.27 5.96 19.71
CA LEU A 32 -6.52 6.82 18.79
C LEU A 32 -5.61 7.75 19.61
N VAL A 33 -4.30 7.46 19.64
CA VAL A 33 -3.29 8.23 20.37
C VAL A 33 -2.71 9.38 19.58
N LYS A 34 -2.65 9.27 18.24
CA LYS A 34 -2.08 10.32 17.39
C LYS A 34 -2.99 10.62 16.20
N PRO A 35 -4.03 11.45 16.40
CA PRO A 35 -4.97 11.82 15.34
C PRO A 35 -4.27 12.45 14.12
N ASN A 36 -3.30 13.34 14.35
CA ASN A 36 -2.57 14.02 13.28
C ASN A 36 -1.74 13.06 12.42
N GLU A 37 -1.17 12.00 13.02
CA GLU A 37 -0.45 10.97 12.27
C GLU A 37 -1.39 10.13 11.41
N LEU A 38 -2.61 9.86 11.91
CA LEU A 38 -3.64 9.19 11.12
C LEU A 38 -4.07 10.03 9.92
N GLU A 39 -4.38 11.30 10.15
CA GLU A 39 -4.76 12.23 9.07
C GLU A 39 -3.64 12.36 8.02
N SER A 40 -2.40 12.52 8.48
CA SER A 40 -1.22 12.56 7.61
C SER A 40 -1.03 11.27 6.81
N ALA A 41 -1.32 10.10 7.40
CA ALA A 41 -1.24 8.83 6.70
C ALA A 41 -2.34 8.68 5.64
N LEU A 42 -3.57 9.12 5.94
CA LEU A 42 -4.71 9.03 5.03
C LEU A 42 -4.62 10.00 3.85
N SER A 43 -3.94 11.15 4.02
CA SER A 43 -3.73 12.12 2.95
C SER A 43 -2.59 11.75 1.98
N ARG A 44 -1.65 10.91 2.41
CA ARG A 44 -0.45 10.53 1.62
C ARG A 44 -0.76 10.00 0.22
N PRO A 45 -1.68 9.04 0.02
CA PRO A 45 -1.98 8.51 -1.32
C PRO A 45 -2.38 9.60 -2.31
N LEU A 46 -3.19 10.56 -1.88
CA LEU A 46 -3.61 11.69 -2.70
C LEU A 46 -2.44 12.62 -3.02
N HIS A 47 -1.62 12.96 -2.01
CA HIS A 47 -0.44 13.79 -2.20
C HIS A 47 0.53 13.15 -3.20
N VAL A 48 0.86 11.87 -3.02
CA VAL A 48 1.78 11.14 -3.89
C VAL A 48 1.21 11.01 -5.30
N ALA A 49 -0.08 10.73 -5.46
CA ALA A 49 -0.71 10.67 -6.79
C ALA A 49 -0.71 12.02 -7.53
N ALA A 50 -0.70 13.15 -6.82
CA ALA A 50 -0.62 14.47 -7.42
C ALA A 50 0.78 14.78 -7.98
N TYR A 51 1.84 14.32 -7.30
CA TYR A 51 3.24 14.54 -7.71
C TYR A 51 3.78 13.43 -8.62
N GLU A 52 3.34 12.18 -8.43
CA GLU A 52 3.78 10.99 -9.17
C GLU A 52 2.58 10.24 -9.79
N PRO A 53 1.84 10.85 -10.72
CA PRO A 53 0.59 10.29 -11.26
C PRO A 53 0.76 8.99 -12.05
N HIS A 54 1.99 8.66 -12.46
CA HIS A 54 2.31 7.46 -13.24
C HIS A 54 2.52 6.21 -12.38
N ARG A 55 2.60 6.34 -11.05
CA ARG A 55 2.79 5.20 -10.15
C ARG A 55 1.54 4.31 -10.12
N PRO A 56 1.70 2.99 -9.96
CA PRO A 56 0.58 2.07 -9.87
C PRO A 56 -0.20 2.25 -8.57
N ALA A 57 -1.47 1.84 -8.52
CA ALA A 57 -2.28 1.97 -7.32
C ALA A 57 -1.74 1.18 -6.11
N THR A 58 -1.01 0.09 -6.35
CA THR A 58 -0.26 -0.66 -5.32
C THR A 58 0.75 0.21 -4.59
N TYR A 59 1.37 1.14 -5.30
CA TYR A 59 2.28 2.13 -4.72
C TYR A 59 1.54 3.06 -3.75
N PHE A 60 0.39 3.60 -4.14
CA PHE A 60 -0.39 4.48 -3.28
C PHE A 60 -0.97 3.74 -2.07
N ALA A 61 -1.34 2.47 -2.21
CA ALA A 61 -1.75 1.61 -1.09
C ALA A 61 -0.58 1.35 -0.12
N ALA A 62 0.64 1.20 -0.64
CA ALA A 62 1.86 1.06 0.16
C ALA A 62 2.14 2.31 1.01
N THR A 63 2.04 3.50 0.41
CA THR A 63 2.29 4.76 1.14
C THR A 63 1.25 5.01 2.24
N LEU A 64 0.00 4.61 2.03
CA LEU A 64 -1.04 4.59 3.07
C LEU A 64 -0.64 3.66 4.22
N SER A 65 -0.34 2.40 3.91
CA SER A 65 0.01 1.40 4.93
C SER A 65 1.19 1.84 5.77
N PHE A 66 2.24 2.32 5.09
CA PHE A 66 3.44 2.78 5.75
C PHE A 66 3.18 3.96 6.68
N GLY A 67 2.40 4.94 6.22
CA GLY A 67 2.05 6.11 7.04
C GLY A 67 1.41 5.69 8.36
N ILE A 68 0.48 4.73 8.33
CA ILE A 68 -0.18 4.20 9.53
C ILE A 68 0.80 3.40 10.39
N ILE A 69 1.59 2.51 9.78
CA ILE A 69 2.55 1.66 10.50
C ILE A 69 3.58 2.51 11.23
N ARG A 70 4.14 3.54 10.58
CA ARG A 70 5.16 4.41 11.17
C ARG A 70 4.60 5.48 12.10
N GLY A 71 3.44 6.03 11.77
CA GLY A 71 2.78 7.01 12.62
C GLY A 71 2.40 6.40 13.98
N HIS A 72 2.08 5.10 13.98
CA HIS A 72 1.47 4.41 15.12
C HIS A 72 0.30 5.23 15.71
N PRO A 73 -0.72 5.59 14.91
CA PRO A 73 -1.80 6.44 15.38
C PRO A 73 -2.69 5.77 16.42
N PHE A 74 -2.76 4.44 16.45
CA PHE A 74 -3.56 3.67 17.40
C PHE A 74 -2.69 3.04 18.50
N MET A 75 -3.28 2.76 19.67
CA MET A 75 -2.60 2.03 20.75
C MET A 75 -2.22 0.61 20.34
N ASP A 76 -3.10 -0.09 19.62
CA ASP A 76 -2.86 -1.42 19.07
C ASP A 76 -3.50 -1.54 17.69
N GLY A 77 -3.11 -2.56 16.94
CA GLY A 77 -3.73 -2.93 15.67
C GLY A 77 -3.20 -2.12 14.49
N ASN A 78 -2.17 -1.28 14.65
CA ASN A 78 -1.64 -0.42 13.58
C ASN A 78 -1.32 -1.19 12.29
N LYS A 79 -0.54 -2.29 12.39
CA LYS A 79 -0.17 -3.10 11.22
C LYS A 79 -1.38 -3.77 10.54
N ARG A 80 -2.28 -4.34 11.35
CA ARG A 80 -3.51 -4.99 10.88
C ARG A 80 -4.46 -3.98 10.22
N THR A 81 -4.57 -2.78 10.79
CA THR A 81 -5.39 -1.68 10.27
C THR A 81 -4.81 -1.12 8.98
N ALA A 82 -3.50 -0.91 8.94
CA ALA A 82 -2.77 -0.45 7.75
C ALA A 82 -3.03 -1.37 6.56
N PHE A 83 -2.87 -2.67 6.75
CA PHE A 83 -3.12 -3.65 5.69
C PHE A 83 -4.57 -3.70 5.25
N PHE A 84 -5.51 -3.73 6.19
CA PHE A 84 -6.92 -3.72 5.82
C PHE A 84 -7.24 -2.50 4.96
N LEU A 85 -6.78 -1.32 5.37
CA LEU A 85 -7.03 -0.08 4.63
C LEU A 85 -6.34 -0.08 3.26
N ALA A 86 -5.14 -0.64 3.12
CA ALA A 86 -4.50 -0.78 1.82
C ALA A 86 -5.19 -1.81 0.91
N ASN A 87 -5.63 -2.94 1.45
CA ASN A 87 -6.44 -3.92 0.73
C ASN A 87 -7.72 -3.26 0.19
N GLU A 88 -8.44 -2.56 1.04
CA GLU A 88 -9.64 -1.84 0.63
C GLU A 88 -9.34 -0.71 -0.35
N TYR A 89 -8.19 -0.03 -0.22
CA TYR A 89 -7.77 0.99 -1.18
C TYR A 89 -7.61 0.39 -2.58
N LEU A 90 -7.00 -0.79 -2.72
CA LEU A 90 -6.86 -1.45 -4.02
C LEU A 90 -8.19 -1.91 -4.60
N ARG A 91 -9.04 -2.54 -3.76
CA ARG A 91 -10.39 -2.95 -4.16
C ARG A 91 -11.23 -1.76 -4.62
N ALA A 92 -11.11 -0.65 -3.90
CA ALA A 92 -11.75 0.61 -4.26
C ALA A 92 -11.32 1.09 -5.66
N GLN A 93 -10.04 0.95 -6.04
CA GLN A 93 -9.54 1.29 -7.38
C GLN A 93 -9.96 0.29 -8.46
N GLY A 94 -10.77 -0.72 -8.15
CA GLY A 94 -11.19 -1.77 -9.08
C GLY A 94 -10.13 -2.85 -9.32
N LEU A 95 -9.12 -2.94 -8.46
CA LEU A 95 -8.07 -3.95 -8.53
C LEU A 95 -8.33 -5.09 -7.55
N PRO A 96 -7.75 -6.28 -7.76
CA PRO A 96 -7.72 -7.33 -6.73
C PRO A 96 -7.15 -6.79 -5.42
N GLY A 97 -7.77 -7.17 -4.30
CA GLY A 97 -7.24 -6.87 -2.98
C GLY A 97 -5.96 -7.67 -2.70
N LEU A 98 -5.21 -7.25 -1.68
CA LEU A 98 -4.03 -7.96 -1.19
C LEU A 98 -4.34 -9.39 -0.76
N LEU A 99 -5.55 -9.62 -0.22
CA LEU A 99 -6.01 -10.96 0.18
C LEU A 99 -6.40 -11.85 -1.00
N ASP A 100 -6.66 -11.25 -2.17
CA ASP A 100 -7.11 -11.98 -3.36
C ASP A 100 -5.90 -12.61 -4.11
N GLN A 101 -4.66 -12.24 -3.75
CA GLN A 101 -3.42 -12.71 -4.41
C GLN A 101 -2.77 -13.94 -3.76
N GLY A 102 -3.47 -14.65 -2.87
CA GLY A 102 -3.09 -16.00 -2.42
C GLY A 102 -1.97 -16.11 -1.37
N GLU A 103 -1.00 -15.20 -1.35
CA GLU A 103 0.09 -15.19 -0.35
C GLU A 103 0.14 -13.88 0.45
N ILE A 104 -0.50 -13.92 1.62
CA ILE A 104 -0.60 -12.78 2.55
C ILE A 104 0.79 -12.35 3.04
N GLY A 105 1.76 -13.26 3.21
CA GLY A 105 3.08 -12.92 3.75
C GLY A 105 3.94 -12.05 2.82
N ALA A 106 4.04 -12.44 1.55
CA ALA A 106 4.87 -11.77 0.55
C ALA A 106 4.35 -10.37 0.16
N THR A 107 3.03 -10.15 0.27
CA THR A 107 2.41 -8.86 -0.06
C THR A 107 2.69 -7.78 0.99
N TYR A 108 2.79 -8.12 2.28
CA TYR A 108 3.12 -7.15 3.33
C TYR A 108 4.57 -6.66 3.24
N GLU A 109 5.54 -7.56 3.09
CA GLU A 109 6.95 -7.20 2.96
C GLU A 109 7.17 -6.36 1.68
N GLY A 110 6.60 -6.79 0.55
CA GLY A 110 6.67 -6.01 -0.69
C GLY A 110 6.03 -4.62 -0.59
N LEU A 111 4.92 -4.45 0.13
CA LEU A 111 4.34 -3.12 0.38
C LEU A 111 5.24 -2.25 1.26
N VAL A 112 5.85 -2.83 2.28
CA VAL A 112 6.78 -2.11 3.16
C VAL A 112 8.02 -1.68 2.36
N ASP A 113 8.59 -2.57 1.55
CA ASP A 113 9.75 -2.26 0.70
C ASP A 113 9.44 -1.16 -0.33
N ILE A 114 8.27 -1.22 -0.97
CA ILE A 114 7.83 -0.19 -1.93
C ILE A 114 7.69 1.18 -1.23
N ALA A 115 7.12 1.20 -0.02
CA ALA A 115 6.96 2.43 0.73
C ALA A 115 8.30 2.95 1.31
N ASP A 116 9.19 2.07 1.75
CA ASP A 116 10.53 2.43 2.22
C ASP A 116 11.37 3.00 1.06
N ARG A 117 11.30 2.44 -0.15
CA ARG A 117 11.92 3.02 -1.35
C ARG A 117 11.37 4.41 -1.66
N HIS A 118 10.05 4.62 -1.55
CA HIS A 118 9.44 5.94 -1.74
C HIS A 118 9.92 6.97 -0.71
N ILE A 119 10.07 6.56 0.55
CA ILE A 119 10.43 7.48 1.63
C ILE A 119 11.93 7.70 1.71
N GLY A 120 12.74 6.72 1.32
CA GLY A 120 14.15 6.91 1.04
C GLY A 120 14.37 7.94 -0.07
N ALA A 121 13.57 7.89 -1.14
CA ALA A 121 13.59 8.89 -2.21
C ALA A 121 13.07 10.27 -1.74
N ALA A 122 11.96 10.34 -1.01
CA ALA A 122 11.38 11.59 -0.52
C ALA A 122 12.17 12.25 0.62
N ALA A 123 12.95 11.48 1.38
CA ALA A 123 13.83 11.97 2.45
C ALA A 123 15.27 12.28 1.96
N GLY A 124 15.53 12.21 0.65
CA GLY A 124 16.84 12.49 0.06
C GLY A 124 17.94 11.49 0.44
N ARG A 125 17.58 10.25 0.80
CA ARG A 125 18.50 9.22 1.30
C ARG A 125 18.81 8.09 0.31
N LEU A 126 18.20 8.06 -0.88
CA LEU A 126 18.55 7.12 -1.96
C LEU A 126 18.71 7.90 -3.27
N GLY A 127 19.91 7.84 -3.85
CA GLY A 127 20.22 8.36 -5.19
C GLY A 127 19.45 7.59 -6.26
N VAL A 128 19.12 8.27 -7.35
CA VAL A 128 18.13 7.89 -8.38
C VAL A 128 18.60 6.73 -9.29
N GLU A 129 19.56 5.90 -8.87
CA GLU A 129 20.30 5.00 -9.77
C GLU A 129 20.01 3.50 -9.62
N GLU A 130 19.10 3.07 -8.74
CA GLU A 130 18.76 1.64 -8.54
C GLU A 130 17.29 1.29 -8.84
N LEU A 131 16.64 2.05 -9.72
CA LEU A 131 15.22 1.83 -10.06
C LEU A 131 14.97 0.93 -11.28
N ASP A 132 16.00 0.48 -12.02
CA ASP A 132 15.83 -0.22 -13.30
C ASP A 132 16.03 -1.74 -13.27
N GLY A 133 16.24 -2.33 -12.10
CA GLY A 133 16.36 -3.78 -11.96
C GLY A 133 15.03 -4.43 -11.56
N ILE A 134 14.60 -5.42 -12.33
CA ILE A 134 13.56 -6.43 -12.02
C ILE A 134 12.16 -6.09 -12.58
N VAL A 135 12.07 -6.00 -13.91
CA VAL A 135 10.91 -6.49 -14.68
C VAL A 135 11.45 -7.31 -15.86
N GLU A 136 11.95 -8.51 -15.59
CA GLU A 136 12.10 -9.56 -16.60
C GLU A 136 11.85 -10.90 -15.91
N LEU A 137 10.58 -11.27 -15.76
CA LEU A 137 10.15 -12.67 -15.70
C LEU A 137 8.77 -12.75 -16.35
N ASP A 138 8.75 -12.65 -17.68
CA ASP A 138 7.67 -13.22 -18.48
C ASP A 138 8.29 -13.91 -19.71
N GLY A 139 8.03 -15.21 -19.87
CA GLY A 139 8.70 -16.05 -20.85
C GLY A 139 8.36 -17.53 -20.68
N ILE A 140 7.08 -17.84 -20.91
CA ILE A 140 6.45 -19.16 -20.92
C ILE A 140 7.11 -20.15 -21.90
N VAL A 141 7.24 -21.40 -21.46
CA VAL A 141 7.18 -22.70 -22.19
C VAL A 141 7.24 -22.67 -23.72
N GLU A 142 8.22 -23.37 -24.30
CA GLU A 142 8.02 -24.45 -25.29
C GLU A 142 9.34 -25.18 -25.59
N SER A 143 9.36 -26.50 -25.43
CA SER A 143 10.39 -27.37 -26.00
C SER A 143 9.73 -28.33 -26.98
N PRO A 144 9.95 -28.18 -28.30
CA PRO A 144 9.76 -29.24 -29.26
C PRO A 144 11.11 -29.72 -29.83
N THR A 145 11.22 -31.04 -29.81
CA THR A 145 12.07 -31.95 -30.58
C THR A 145 12.31 -31.52 -32.04
N GLU A 146 13.54 -31.71 -32.56
CA GLU A 146 13.94 -32.31 -33.86
C GLU A 146 15.35 -31.82 -34.30
N LEU A 147 16.36 -32.69 -34.33
CA LEU A 147 16.91 -33.48 -35.46
C LEU A 147 17.91 -32.74 -36.39
N LYS A 148 19.07 -33.41 -36.55
CA LYS A 148 20.05 -33.42 -37.66
C LYS A 148 21.07 -32.28 -37.77
N SER A 149 22.31 -32.63 -37.44
CA SER A 149 23.35 -32.91 -38.46
C SER A 149 24.45 -33.78 -37.84
#